data_AF-A0A7S2ZR70-F1
#
_entry.id   AF-A0A7S2ZR70-F1
#
_cell.length_a   1.000
_cell.length_b   1.000
_cell.length_c   1.000
_cell.angle_alpha   90.00
_cell.angle_beta   90.00
_cell.angle_gamma   90.00
#
_symmetry.space_group_name_H-M   'P 1'
#
loop_
_entity.id
_entity.type
_entity.pdbx_description
1 polymer ?
#
loop_
_entity_poly.entity_id
_entity_poly.type
_entity_poly.pdbx_seq_one_letter_code
_entity_poly.pdbx_strand_id
1 'polypeptide(L)'
;PFFANFFAIAYPLPKMDMIAIPDFAAGAMENWGLVTYRETALLLDPNQSSAQAKARVAEVVAHELAHQWFGNLVTMDWWTHLWLNEGFATWAADLAVDTLFPEWKVWVQFVFTTLSQALHLDALHSSHAIEVEINDATEVNEIFDAISYLKGASVIRMLANYLTVDVFKQGK
;
A
#
# COMPACT_ATOMS: atom_id res chain seq x y z
N PRO A 1 -1.84 15.88 -1.72
CA PRO A 1 -3.10 16.54 -1.30
C PRO A 1 -4.22 15.57 -0.90
N PHE A 2 -4.47 14.51 -1.70
CA PHE A 2 -5.53 13.54 -1.45
C PHE A 2 -5.52 12.97 -0.01
N PHE A 3 -4.42 12.35 0.41
CA PHE A 3 -4.34 11.72 1.74
C PHE A 3 -4.49 12.71 2.91
N ALA A 4 -3.93 13.91 2.81
CA ALA A 4 -4.11 14.93 3.85
C ALA A 4 -5.60 15.30 4.04
N ASN A 5 -6.34 15.40 2.94
CA ASN A 5 -7.79 15.65 2.97
C ASN A 5 -8.57 14.40 3.41
N PHE A 6 -8.14 13.23 2.95
CA PHE A 6 -8.80 11.97 3.26
C PHE A 6 -8.68 11.63 4.74
N PHE A 7 -7.49 11.72 5.34
CA PHE A 7 -7.27 11.45 6.76
C PHE A 7 -7.54 12.66 7.67
N ALA A 8 -7.83 13.83 7.09
CA ALA A 8 -8.02 15.09 7.81
C ALA A 8 -6.84 15.46 8.75
N ILE A 9 -5.64 15.02 8.39
CA ILE A 9 -4.39 15.27 9.11
C ILE A 9 -3.38 15.77 8.09
N ALA A 10 -2.82 16.95 8.32
CA ALA A 10 -1.78 17.50 7.47
C ALA A 10 -0.51 16.63 7.51
N TYR A 11 0.20 16.56 6.40
CA TYR A 11 1.53 15.94 6.38
C TYR A 11 2.46 16.70 7.33
N PRO A 12 3.16 16.03 8.27
CA PRO A 12 3.81 16.70 9.39
C PRO A 12 5.19 17.28 9.06
N LEU A 13 5.86 16.83 7.99
CA LEU A 13 7.18 17.32 7.63
C LEU A 13 7.10 18.52 6.66
N PRO A 14 8.08 19.43 6.66
CA PRO A 14 8.07 20.63 5.81
C PRO A 14 8.24 20.34 4.31
N LYS A 15 8.73 19.14 3.96
CA LYS A 15 8.95 18.69 2.58
C LYS A 15 8.83 17.18 2.47
N MET A 16 8.67 16.72 1.23
CA MET A 16 8.69 15.31 0.87
C MET A 16 9.39 15.17 -0.47
N ASP A 17 10.53 14.50 -0.46
CA ASP A 17 11.33 14.23 -1.65
C ASP A 17 11.06 12.82 -2.17
N MET A 18 11.21 12.62 -3.47
CA MET A 18 11.09 11.33 -4.15
C MET A 18 12.30 11.13 -5.04
N ILE A 19 12.97 9.98 -4.93
CA ILE A 19 14.18 9.69 -5.70
C ILE A 19 14.15 8.28 -6.29
N ALA A 20 14.49 8.17 -7.57
CA ALA A 20 14.75 6.91 -8.22
C ALA A 20 16.21 6.49 -7.97
N ILE A 21 16.42 5.27 -7.50
CA ILE A 21 17.73 4.69 -7.23
C ILE A 21 18.02 3.62 -8.29
N PRO A 22 19.14 3.74 -9.04
CA PRO A 22 19.60 2.66 -9.91
C PRO A 22 19.89 1.41 -9.09
N ASP A 23 19.43 0.25 -9.57
CA ASP A 23 19.64 -1.06 -8.92
C ASP A 23 19.12 -1.13 -7.47
N PHE A 24 17.82 -0.86 -7.29
CA PHE A 24 17.14 -0.96 -6.00
C PHE A 24 16.46 -2.32 -5.82
N ALA A 25 16.84 -3.05 -4.76
CA ALA A 25 16.38 -4.42 -4.49
C ALA A 25 14.86 -4.50 -4.25
N ALA A 26 14.30 -3.53 -3.53
CA ALA A 26 12.85 -3.41 -3.33
C ALA A 26 12.18 -2.68 -4.51
N GLY A 27 10.85 -2.57 -4.46
CA GLY A 27 10.09 -1.75 -5.39
C GLY A 27 10.21 -0.25 -5.06
N ALA A 28 9.94 0.08 -3.80
CA ALA A 28 10.11 1.40 -3.20
C ALA A 28 10.24 1.25 -1.67
N MET A 29 10.49 2.34 -0.96
CA MET A 29 10.57 2.40 0.50
C MET A 29 10.18 3.81 0.98
N GLU A 30 9.33 3.86 2.00
CA GLU A 30 8.57 5.02 2.45
C GLU A 30 9.33 6.02 3.33
N ASN A 31 10.68 5.99 3.33
CA ASN A 31 11.49 6.71 4.32
C ASN A 31 10.99 8.15 4.52
N TRP A 32 10.71 8.52 5.77
CA TRP A 32 9.87 9.68 6.06
C TRP A 32 10.49 11.00 5.57
N GLY A 33 9.90 11.58 4.53
CA GLY A 33 10.38 12.81 3.89
C GLY A 33 11.38 12.60 2.73
N LEU A 34 11.82 11.37 2.46
CA LEU A 34 12.64 11.01 1.30
C LEU A 34 12.27 9.60 0.81
N VAL A 35 11.25 9.51 -0.01
CA VAL A 35 10.78 8.22 -0.53
C VAL A 35 11.71 7.75 -1.66
N THR A 36 12.16 6.51 -1.58
CA THR A 36 13.10 5.92 -2.53
C THR A 36 12.39 4.89 -3.41
N TYR A 37 12.68 4.89 -4.71
CA TYR A 37 12.01 4.03 -5.69
C TYR A 37 13.04 3.31 -6.56
N ARG A 38 12.67 2.12 -7.05
CA ARG A 38 13.27 1.59 -8.27
C ARG A 38 12.87 2.49 -9.45
N GLU A 39 13.75 2.66 -10.44
CA GLU A 39 13.47 3.52 -11.62
C GLU A 39 12.12 3.22 -12.29
N THR A 40 11.78 1.94 -12.47
CA THR A 40 10.52 1.51 -13.08
C THR A 40 9.27 1.80 -12.25
N ALA A 41 9.43 2.18 -10.98
CA ALA A 41 8.35 2.50 -10.06
C ALA A 41 8.12 4.01 -9.87
N LEU A 42 8.94 4.86 -10.52
CA LEU A 42 8.81 6.32 -10.45
C LEU A 42 8.87 7.01 -11.81
N LEU A 43 9.73 6.54 -12.72
CA LEU A 43 10.01 7.22 -13.99
C LEU A 43 9.07 6.72 -15.09
N LEU A 44 8.46 7.67 -15.80
CA LEU A 44 7.59 7.41 -16.96
C LEU A 44 8.05 8.24 -18.15
N ASP A 45 8.10 7.61 -19.32
CA ASP A 45 8.18 8.30 -20.60
C ASP A 45 6.76 8.49 -21.14
N PRO A 46 6.26 9.74 -21.31
CA PRO A 46 4.91 10.00 -21.79
C PRO A 46 4.58 9.33 -23.13
N ASN A 47 5.59 9.17 -24.00
CA ASN A 47 5.46 8.66 -25.36
C ASN A 47 5.68 7.16 -25.48
N GLN A 48 6.41 6.55 -24.53
CA GLN A 48 6.84 5.15 -24.62
C GLN A 48 6.25 4.26 -23.51
N SER A 49 5.93 4.80 -22.33
CA SER A 49 5.40 4.01 -21.22
C SER A 49 3.99 3.51 -21.49
N SER A 50 3.78 2.21 -21.30
CA SER A 50 2.49 1.56 -21.44
C SER A 50 1.48 2.04 -20.38
N ALA A 51 0.19 1.82 -20.63
CA ALA A 51 -0.85 2.08 -19.63
C ALA A 51 -0.60 1.29 -18.33
N GLN A 52 -0.11 0.05 -18.43
CA GLN A 52 0.27 -0.76 -17.28
C GLN A 52 1.42 -0.14 -16.48
N ALA A 53 2.44 0.40 -17.15
CA ALA A 53 3.54 1.08 -16.45
C ALA A 53 3.04 2.34 -15.73
N LYS A 54 2.16 3.12 -16.36
CA LYS A 54 1.54 4.32 -15.76
C LYS A 54 0.71 3.95 -14.52
N ALA A 55 -0.11 2.90 -14.61
CA ALA A 55 -0.88 2.38 -13.49
C ALA A 55 0.02 1.92 -12.35
N ARG A 56 1.06 1.13 -12.65
CA ARG A 56 2.01 0.64 -11.66
C ARG A 56 2.74 1.78 -10.92
N VAL A 57 3.19 2.81 -11.64
CA VAL A 57 3.85 3.97 -11.01
C VAL A 57 2.86 4.72 -10.12
N ALA A 58 1.62 4.93 -10.57
CA ALA A 58 0.60 5.60 -9.77
C ALA A 58 0.27 4.81 -8.48
N GLU A 59 0.13 3.49 -8.57
CA GLU A 59 -0.10 2.60 -7.43
C GLU A 59 1.05 2.65 -6.44
N VAL A 60 2.30 2.46 -6.88
CA VAL A 60 3.46 2.45 -5.98
C VAL A 60 3.67 3.83 -5.34
N VAL A 61 3.58 4.91 -6.12
CA VAL A 61 3.65 6.26 -5.55
C VAL A 61 2.53 6.48 -4.52
N ALA A 62 1.30 6.08 -4.81
CA ALA A 62 0.20 6.22 -3.85
C ALA A 62 0.42 5.38 -2.58
N HIS A 63 0.98 4.17 -2.71
CA HIS A 63 1.32 3.27 -1.60
C HIS A 63 2.34 3.92 -0.65
N GLU A 64 3.48 4.35 -1.17
CA GLU A 64 4.51 4.99 -0.35
C GLU A 64 4.05 6.31 0.29
N LEU A 65 3.17 7.03 -0.40
CA LEU A 65 2.56 8.25 0.13
C LEU A 65 1.52 7.97 1.22
N ALA A 66 0.84 6.82 1.20
CA ALA A 66 -0.07 6.42 2.26
C ALA A 66 0.70 6.11 3.56
N HIS A 67 1.90 5.54 3.44
CA HIS A 67 2.75 5.22 4.59
C HIS A 67 3.16 6.42 5.44
N GLN A 68 3.15 7.61 4.83
CA GLN A 68 3.43 8.87 5.52
C GLN A 68 2.45 9.14 6.68
N TRP A 69 1.25 8.53 6.65
CA TRP A 69 0.31 8.46 7.77
C TRP A 69 0.32 7.08 8.46
N PHE A 70 0.32 5.99 7.70
CA PHE A 70 0.24 4.61 8.21
C PHE A 70 1.55 3.86 8.01
N GLY A 71 2.40 3.92 9.02
CA GLY A 71 3.74 3.33 9.06
C GLY A 71 4.79 4.32 9.53
N ASN A 72 4.63 5.61 9.21
CA ASN A 72 5.50 6.68 9.71
C ASN A 72 4.86 7.45 10.88
N LEU A 73 3.71 8.10 10.66
CA LEU A 73 3.06 8.89 11.71
C LEU A 73 2.51 7.99 12.83
N VAL A 74 1.90 6.87 12.46
CA VAL A 74 1.53 5.79 13.36
C VAL A 74 2.23 4.53 12.86
N THR A 75 3.07 3.93 13.69
CA THR A 75 3.83 2.71 13.36
C THR A 75 3.33 1.58 14.25
N MET A 76 3.31 0.34 13.73
CA MET A 76 3.03 -0.82 14.58
C MET A 76 4.03 -0.92 15.74
N ASP A 77 3.56 -1.46 16.87
CA ASP A 77 4.41 -1.71 18.04
C ASP A 77 5.43 -2.83 17.78
N TRP A 78 5.04 -3.83 16.99
CA TRP A 78 5.90 -4.94 16.58
C TRP A 78 5.52 -5.47 15.20
N TRP A 79 6.45 -6.18 14.56
CA TRP A 79 6.31 -6.72 13.20
C TRP A 79 5.13 -7.68 13.02
N THR A 80 4.63 -8.28 14.11
CA THR A 80 3.37 -9.04 14.09
C THR A 80 2.19 -8.27 13.51
N HIS A 81 2.19 -6.93 13.63
CA HIS A 81 1.15 -6.08 13.07
C HIS A 81 1.58 -5.35 11.80
N LEU A 82 2.56 -5.86 11.04
CA LEU A 82 3.03 -5.29 9.77
C LEU A 82 1.89 -4.97 8.79
N TRP A 83 0.83 -5.77 8.79
CA TRP A 83 -0.35 -5.55 7.95
C TRP A 83 -1.04 -4.18 8.18
N LEU A 84 -0.90 -3.58 9.37
CA LEU A 84 -1.40 -2.23 9.66
C LEU A 84 -0.69 -1.16 8.83
N ASN A 85 0.57 -1.41 8.46
CA ASN A 85 1.30 -0.58 7.51
C ASN A 85 0.94 -1.02 6.09
N GLU A 86 1.32 -2.25 5.71
CA GLU A 86 1.35 -2.67 4.30
C GLU A 86 -0.04 -2.91 3.71
N GLY A 87 -0.90 -3.59 4.46
CA GLY A 87 -2.28 -3.83 4.03
C GLY A 87 -3.07 -2.53 3.93
N PHE A 88 -2.87 -1.62 4.88
CA PHE A 88 -3.53 -0.31 4.86
C PHE A 88 -3.01 0.58 3.74
N ALA A 89 -1.69 0.66 3.53
CA ALA A 89 -1.10 1.43 2.44
C ALA A 89 -1.57 0.91 1.08
N THR A 90 -1.63 -0.41 0.90
CA THR A 90 -2.16 -1.05 -0.32
C THR A 90 -3.61 -0.62 -0.59
N TRP A 91 -4.50 -0.74 0.42
CA TRP A 91 -5.90 -0.33 0.27
C TRP A 91 -6.06 1.17 0.01
N ALA A 92 -5.31 2.00 0.73
CA ALA A 92 -5.37 3.45 0.60
C ALA A 92 -4.83 3.93 -0.75
N ALA A 93 -3.81 3.25 -1.29
CA ALA A 93 -3.30 3.48 -2.63
C ALA A 93 -4.38 3.23 -3.69
N ASP A 94 -5.03 2.07 -3.64
CA ASP A 94 -6.12 1.73 -4.58
C ASP A 94 -7.25 2.76 -4.51
N LEU A 95 -7.65 3.18 -3.30
CA LEU A 95 -8.65 4.22 -3.11
C LEU A 95 -8.23 5.57 -3.72
N ALA A 96 -6.97 5.96 -3.52
CA ALA A 96 -6.44 7.21 -4.06
C ALA A 96 -6.39 7.18 -5.58
N VAL A 97 -5.85 6.10 -6.17
CA VAL A 97 -5.74 5.94 -7.63
C VAL A 97 -7.13 5.87 -8.27
N ASP A 98 -8.09 5.13 -7.69
CA ASP A 98 -9.46 5.08 -8.21
C ASP A 98 -10.15 6.46 -8.18
N THR A 99 -9.88 7.25 -7.14
CA THR A 99 -10.45 8.59 -7.02
C THR A 99 -9.84 9.58 -8.02
N LEU A 100 -8.52 9.47 -8.24
CA LEU A 100 -7.79 10.36 -9.15
C LEU A 100 -7.98 9.99 -10.63
N PHE A 101 -8.16 8.70 -10.93
CA PHE A 101 -8.30 8.14 -12.28
C PHE A 101 -9.51 7.18 -12.36
N PRO A 102 -10.75 7.69 -12.21
CA PRO A 102 -11.96 6.86 -12.14
C PRO A 102 -12.28 6.06 -13.41
N GLU A 103 -11.63 6.41 -14.52
CA GLU A 103 -11.69 5.69 -15.79
C GLU A 103 -10.85 4.41 -15.79
N TRP A 104 -9.89 4.25 -14.86
CA TRP A 104 -9.05 3.05 -14.76
C TRP A 104 -9.78 1.88 -14.09
N LYS A 105 -10.89 2.12 -13.38
CA LYS A 105 -11.68 1.08 -12.71
C LYS A 105 -10.82 0.23 -11.76
N VAL A 106 -10.05 0.87 -10.89
CA VAL A 106 -9.07 0.22 -10.00
C VAL A 106 -9.76 -0.85 -9.14
N TRP A 107 -10.95 -0.57 -8.60
CA TRP A 107 -11.68 -1.57 -7.80
C TRP A 107 -12.14 -2.81 -8.56
N VAL A 108 -12.30 -2.72 -9.89
CA VAL A 108 -12.55 -3.89 -10.75
C VAL A 108 -11.26 -4.67 -10.89
N GLN A 109 -10.14 -3.99 -11.17
CA GLN A 109 -8.82 -4.63 -11.27
C GLN A 109 -8.43 -5.33 -9.96
N PHE A 110 -8.67 -4.68 -8.81
CA PHE A 110 -8.44 -5.22 -7.46
C PHE A 110 -9.00 -6.63 -7.28
N VAL A 111 -10.19 -6.91 -7.84
CA VAL A 111 -10.81 -8.24 -7.69
C VAL A 111 -9.93 -9.31 -8.33
N PHE A 112 -9.32 -9.02 -9.47
CA PHE A 112 -8.49 -9.96 -10.22
C PHE A 112 -7.04 -9.98 -9.75
N THR A 113 -6.47 -8.84 -9.36
CA THR A 113 -5.05 -8.70 -9.02
C THR A 113 -4.76 -8.89 -7.54
N THR A 114 -5.60 -8.37 -6.65
CA THR A 114 -5.38 -8.37 -5.20
C THR A 114 -6.19 -9.46 -4.53
N LEU A 115 -7.52 -9.41 -4.64
CA LEU A 115 -8.42 -10.32 -3.93
C LEU A 115 -8.27 -11.77 -4.40
N SER A 116 -8.28 -12.01 -5.72
CA SER A 116 -8.16 -13.37 -6.26
C SER A 116 -6.81 -14.00 -5.88
N GLN A 117 -5.73 -13.23 -5.88
CA GLN A 117 -4.40 -13.72 -5.49
C GLN A 117 -4.33 -14.00 -3.99
N ALA A 118 -4.86 -13.09 -3.15
CA ALA A 118 -4.95 -13.28 -1.72
C ALA A 118 -5.71 -14.57 -1.36
N LEU A 119 -6.91 -14.77 -1.95
CA LEU A 119 -7.71 -15.98 -1.73
C LEU A 119 -6.99 -17.24 -2.18
N HIS A 120 -6.26 -17.19 -3.29
CA HIS A 120 -5.52 -18.34 -3.78
C HIS A 120 -4.38 -18.74 -2.83
N LEU A 121 -3.58 -17.78 -2.38
CA LEU A 121 -2.46 -18.03 -1.47
C LEU A 121 -2.93 -18.42 -0.07
N ASP A 122 -4.02 -17.82 0.40
CA ASP A 122 -4.62 -18.12 1.71
C ASP A 122 -5.29 -19.51 1.77
N ALA A 123 -5.62 -20.09 0.62
CA ALA A 123 -6.15 -21.44 0.53
C ALA A 123 -5.07 -22.54 0.68
N LEU A 124 -3.78 -22.18 0.68
CA LEU A 124 -2.67 -23.13 0.80
C LEU A 124 -2.41 -23.49 2.26
N HIS A 125 -2.05 -24.75 2.52
CA HIS A 125 -1.63 -25.20 3.86
C HIS A 125 -0.37 -24.48 4.38
N SER A 126 0.46 -23.96 3.47
CA SER A 126 1.66 -23.19 3.80
C SER A 126 1.39 -21.70 4.03
N SER A 127 0.13 -21.27 4.00
CA SER A 127 -0.22 -19.89 4.33
C SER A 127 -0.11 -19.62 5.82
N HIS A 128 -0.33 -18.37 6.21
CA HIS A 128 -0.31 -17.92 7.60
C HIS A 128 -1.46 -16.94 7.89
N ALA A 129 -1.74 -16.74 9.17
CA ALA A 129 -2.65 -15.68 9.60
C ALA A 129 -2.08 -14.29 9.25
N ILE A 130 -2.95 -13.28 9.13
CA ILE A 130 -2.49 -11.90 8.88
C ILE A 130 -1.55 -11.43 10.01
N GLU A 131 -1.85 -11.82 11.25
CA GLU A 131 -0.94 -11.62 12.38
C GLU A 131 -0.07 -12.85 12.56
N VAL A 132 1.25 -12.65 12.49
CA VAL A 132 2.26 -13.70 12.66
C VAL A 132 3.13 -13.34 13.85
N GLU A 133 3.31 -14.28 14.77
CA GLU A 133 4.25 -14.08 15.88
C GLU A 133 5.67 -14.07 15.33
N ILE A 134 6.37 -12.94 15.51
CA ILE A 134 7.75 -12.74 15.05
C ILE A 134 8.65 -12.68 16.28
N ASN A 135 9.59 -13.60 16.39
CA ASN A 135 10.47 -13.68 17.57
C ASN A 135 11.75 -12.88 17.37
N ASP A 136 12.26 -12.86 16.14
CA ASP A 136 13.48 -12.16 15.77
C ASP A 136 13.24 -11.25 14.56
N ALA A 137 13.85 -10.07 14.55
CA ALA A 137 13.71 -9.11 13.45
C ALA A 137 14.23 -9.66 12.11
N THR A 138 15.08 -10.69 12.12
CA THR A 138 15.58 -11.35 10.91
C THR A 138 14.49 -12.15 10.18
N GLU A 139 13.44 -12.58 10.89
CA GLU A 139 12.29 -13.33 10.35
C GLU A 139 11.30 -12.42 9.62
N VAL A 140 11.42 -11.10 9.77
CA VAL A 140 10.43 -10.13 9.25
C VAL A 140 10.30 -10.21 7.73
N ASN A 141 11.38 -10.52 7.02
CA ASN A 141 11.34 -10.71 5.57
C ASN A 141 10.41 -11.85 5.12
N GLU A 142 10.09 -12.78 6.02
CA GLU A 142 9.16 -13.88 5.73
C GLU A 142 7.70 -13.42 5.67
N ILE A 143 7.37 -12.30 6.34
CA ILE A 143 6.01 -11.75 6.38
C ILE A 143 5.84 -10.48 5.53
N PHE A 144 6.91 -9.99 4.90
CA PHE A 144 6.84 -9.04 3.77
C PHE A 144 6.35 -9.76 2.51
N ASP A 145 5.13 -10.27 2.56
CA ASP A 145 4.60 -11.23 1.61
C ASP A 145 3.21 -10.84 1.08
N ALA A 146 2.70 -11.60 0.13
CA ALA A 146 1.40 -11.29 -0.45
C ALA A 146 0.23 -11.43 0.54
N ILE A 147 0.36 -12.17 1.65
CA ILE A 147 -0.67 -12.24 2.69
C ILE A 147 -0.76 -10.91 3.43
N SER A 148 0.34 -10.39 3.97
CA SER A 148 0.34 -9.11 4.72
C SER A 148 -0.20 -7.95 3.89
N TYR A 149 0.14 -7.92 2.60
CA TYR A 149 -0.29 -6.88 1.67
C TYR A 149 -1.71 -7.12 1.14
N LEU A 150 -1.92 -8.20 0.37
CA LEU A 150 -3.13 -8.38 -0.43
C LEU A 150 -4.32 -8.86 0.41
N LYS A 151 -4.09 -9.81 1.34
CA LYS A 151 -5.14 -10.27 2.27
C LYS A 151 -5.46 -9.17 3.28
N GLY A 152 -4.44 -8.48 3.81
CA GLY A 152 -4.60 -7.31 4.66
C GLY A 152 -5.50 -6.23 4.00
N ALA A 153 -5.15 -5.79 2.79
CA ALA A 153 -5.93 -4.83 2.03
C ALA A 153 -7.35 -5.31 1.73
N SER A 154 -7.53 -6.61 1.44
CA SER A 154 -8.84 -7.19 1.16
C SER A 154 -9.76 -7.18 2.38
N VAL A 155 -9.24 -7.48 3.58
CA VAL A 155 -9.99 -7.41 4.84
C VAL A 155 -10.31 -5.96 5.20
N ILE A 156 -9.38 -5.03 5.01
CA ILE A 156 -9.61 -3.59 5.21
C ILE A 156 -10.70 -3.09 4.27
N ARG A 157 -10.64 -3.46 2.98
CA ARG A 157 -11.70 -3.14 2.00
C ARG A 157 -13.06 -3.67 2.42
N MET A 158 -13.11 -4.91 2.92
CA MET A 158 -14.36 -5.51 3.41
C MET A 158 -14.93 -4.70 4.57
N LEU A 159 -14.10 -4.36 5.56
CA LEU A 159 -14.50 -3.57 6.72
C LEU A 159 -14.95 -2.16 6.33
N ALA A 160 -14.20 -1.48 5.47
CA ALA A 160 -14.53 -0.15 4.98
C ALA A 160 -15.87 -0.13 4.21
N ASN A 161 -16.17 -1.17 3.44
CA ASN A 161 -17.47 -1.28 2.78
C ASN A 161 -18.60 -1.64 3.74
N TYR A 162 -18.34 -2.53 4.72
CA TYR A 162 -19.32 -2.89 5.74
C TYR A 162 -19.77 -1.68 6.57
N LEU A 163 -18.82 -0.83 6.96
CA LEU A 163 -19.10 0.41 7.71
C LEU A 163 -19.53 1.58 6.83
N THR A 164 -19.29 1.52 5.52
CA THR A 164 -19.15 2.65 4.59
C THR A 164 -17.84 3.43 4.77
N VAL A 165 -17.24 3.85 3.66
CA VAL A 165 -15.94 4.53 3.64
C VAL A 165 -15.97 5.83 4.47
N ASP A 166 -17.10 6.54 4.47
CA ASP A 166 -17.26 7.79 5.23
C ASP A 166 -17.26 7.57 6.75
N VAL A 167 -17.81 6.44 7.23
CA VAL A 167 -17.75 6.07 8.65
C VAL A 167 -16.37 5.51 8.98
N PHE A 168 -15.84 4.62 8.14
CA PHE A 168 -14.51 4.04 8.32
C PHE A 168 -13.42 5.12 8.46
N LYS A 169 -13.48 6.15 7.60
CA LYS A 169 -12.58 7.32 7.64
C LYS A 169 -12.60 8.05 8.98
N GLN A 170 -13.72 8.04 9.72
CA GLN A 170 -13.83 8.73 11.01
C GLN A 170 -13.15 7.98 12.16
N GLY A 171 -12.79 6.69 11.97
CA GLY A 171 -12.18 5.86 13.00
C GLY A 171 -13.08 5.65 14.22
N LYS A 172 -14.40 5.62 14.03
CA LYS A 172 -15.42 5.44 15.07
C LYS A 172 -16.20 4.16 14.90
#